data_AF-A0A6G3MDW6-F1
#
_entry.id   AF-A0A6G3MDW6-F1
#
_cell.length_a   1.000
_cell.length_b   1.000
_cell.length_c   1.000
_cell.angle_alpha   90.00
_cell.angle_beta   90.00
_cell.angle_gamma   90.00
#
_symmetry.space_group_name_H-M   'P 1'
#
loop_
_entity.id
_entity.type
_entity.pdbx_description
1 polymer ?
#
loop_
_entity_poly.entity_id
_entity_poly.type
_entity_poly.pdbx_seq_one_letter_code
_entity_poly.pdbx_strand_id
1 'polypeptide(L)'
;FCYDAINCKNYHSKKILQHINVSIKNNGLIGIIGCVGCGKSSLLKSLMGEIHHCSGKILFKRDKKISYAPQNPWLLRGTIRENILRGLEFNENRYKKVIEACCLKYDLENFPEIDRKDVGLRGCKVSGGQRARINLAATIYRNADIYLLDDIFSALDVHVCDEIFDKCILKFLKNKTRLICTNQNKYIDSFDQIFYIENKTVAIKNTEINETISSSSSRLISLSNRSSITIHENEDADEDENIVNISIENKLMSYVSTKNYLKYLNHGPKIGMGILLISILLYTTSKCISDWWLTDYLNTNTQNMTQNNGIGNPLIVFSYFIGAVILFAFIRAFSFSYIFIKICTKIHNHMISLIFTARFYYYENAKIGNIINKFLTDMYAIDETIPFTINIFISLFFNLLGIIALICVSAPIFLCIIPILIPFLIYLQHVYRRTTK
;
A
#
# COMPACT_ATOMS: atom_id res chain seq x y z
N PHE A 1 -22.96 30.97 13.22
CA PHE A 1 -21.61 30.44 13.49
C PHE A 1 -20.78 31.56 14.07
N CYS A 2 -20.40 31.51 15.34
CA CYS A 2 -19.50 32.48 15.95
C CYS A 2 -18.29 31.73 16.53
N TYR A 3 -17.07 32.07 16.13
CA TYR A 3 -15.82 31.45 16.57
C TYR A 3 -14.72 32.47 16.77
N ASP A 4 -13.76 32.20 17.66
CA ASP A 4 -12.49 32.95 17.68
C ASP A 4 -11.32 32.19 17.04
N ALA A 5 -11.36 30.85 16.90
CA ALA A 5 -10.27 30.09 16.28
C ALA A 5 -10.57 28.63 15.84
N ILE A 6 -10.05 28.22 14.67
CA ILE A 6 -10.05 26.83 14.13
C ILE A 6 -8.61 26.26 14.14
N ASN A 7 -8.40 25.06 14.73
CA ASN A 7 -7.08 24.43 14.92
C ASN A 7 -6.92 23.08 14.20
N CYS A 8 -5.75 22.81 13.63
CA CYS A 8 -5.32 21.45 13.26
C CYS A 8 -4.65 20.75 14.45
N LYS A 9 -4.97 19.46 14.67
CA LYS A 9 -4.23 18.61 15.61
C LYS A 9 -2.90 18.20 14.97
N ASN A 10 -1.82 18.42 15.72
CA ASN A 10 -0.42 18.06 15.48
C ASN A 10 0.43 19.16 14.82
N TYR A 11 1.49 19.52 15.55
CA TYR A 11 2.49 20.58 15.35
C TYR A 11 1.99 22.00 15.66
N HIS A 12 2.48 22.57 16.78
CA HIS A 12 2.34 23.97 17.24
C HIS A 12 1.11 24.72 16.74
N SER A 13 0.09 24.85 17.59
CA SER A 13 -1.25 25.47 17.40
C SER A 13 -1.30 26.74 16.54
N LYS A 14 -1.11 26.61 15.23
CA LYS A 14 -1.28 27.70 14.27
C LYS A 14 -2.76 27.76 13.92
N LYS A 15 -3.46 28.72 14.53
CA LYS A 15 -4.85 29.04 14.21
C LYS A 15 -4.97 29.36 12.71
N ILE A 16 -5.78 28.57 12.00
CA ILE A 16 -5.96 28.68 10.54
C ILE A 16 -6.98 29.76 10.22
N LEU A 17 -8.09 29.78 10.97
CA LEU A 17 -9.13 30.80 10.88
C LEU A 17 -9.39 31.38 12.26
N GLN A 18 -9.74 32.67 12.33
CA GLN A 18 -9.95 33.42 13.57
C GLN A 18 -11.18 34.32 13.49
N HIS A 19 -11.85 34.56 14.62
CA HIS A 19 -12.96 35.52 14.77
C HIS A 19 -14.04 35.44 13.67
N ILE A 20 -14.53 34.23 13.38
CA ILE A 20 -15.55 33.96 12.36
C ILE A 20 -16.94 34.10 12.96
N ASN A 21 -17.64 35.19 12.64
CA ASN A 21 -19.04 35.40 13.01
C ASN A 21 -19.92 35.48 11.76
N VAL A 22 -20.54 34.35 11.40
CA VAL A 22 -21.27 34.14 10.15
C VAL A 22 -22.66 33.56 10.41
N SER A 23 -23.70 34.11 9.79
CA SER A 23 -25.05 33.52 9.78
C SER A 23 -25.45 33.16 8.34
N ILE A 24 -26.00 31.96 8.16
CA ILE A 24 -26.35 31.41 6.84
C ILE A 24 -27.87 31.34 6.71
N LYS A 25 -28.41 31.94 5.65
CA LYS A 25 -29.84 31.84 5.32
C LYS A 25 -30.22 30.41 4.94
N ASN A 26 -31.38 29.96 5.42
CA ASN A 26 -31.96 28.68 4.99
C ASN A 26 -32.30 28.75 3.49
N ASN A 27 -32.07 27.65 2.76
CA ASN A 27 -32.32 27.50 1.32
C ASN A 27 -31.57 28.49 0.40
N GLY A 28 -30.66 29.29 0.95
CA GLY A 28 -29.84 30.21 0.17
C GLY A 28 -28.73 29.48 -0.59
N LEU A 29 -28.25 30.14 -1.64
CA LEU A 29 -27.02 29.84 -2.37
C LEU A 29 -25.91 30.77 -1.87
N ILE A 30 -24.93 30.21 -1.18
CA ILE A 30 -23.86 30.97 -0.50
C ILE A 30 -22.52 30.71 -1.17
N GLY A 31 -21.83 31.78 -1.53
CA GLY A 31 -20.48 31.73 -2.10
C GLY A 31 -19.42 31.97 -1.02
N ILE A 32 -18.40 31.10 -0.95
CA ILE A 32 -17.22 31.30 -0.11
C ILE A 32 -16.02 31.53 -1.03
N ILE A 33 -15.48 32.74 -1.01
CA ILE A 33 -14.46 33.23 -1.95
C ILE A 33 -13.23 33.70 -1.16
N GLY A 34 -12.06 33.64 -1.77
CA GLY A 34 -10.81 34.15 -1.19
C GLY A 34 -9.60 33.60 -1.92
N CYS A 35 -8.39 33.97 -1.49
CA CYS A 35 -7.15 33.47 -2.10
C CYS A 35 -6.95 31.96 -1.91
N VAL A 36 -6.07 31.35 -2.71
CA VAL A 36 -5.65 29.96 -2.50
C VAL A 36 -4.97 29.85 -1.14
N GLY A 37 -5.31 28.83 -0.35
CA GLY A 37 -4.74 28.62 0.98
C GLY A 37 -5.28 29.52 2.10
N CYS A 38 -6.31 30.35 1.86
CA CYS A 38 -6.90 31.19 2.92
C CYS A 38 -7.77 30.44 3.94
N GLY A 39 -8.01 29.14 3.75
CA GLY A 39 -8.77 28.30 4.69
C GLY A 39 -10.22 27.98 4.30
N LYS A 40 -10.63 28.21 3.04
CA LYS A 40 -11.98 27.86 2.54
C LYS A 40 -12.40 26.43 2.83
N SER A 41 -11.59 25.45 2.42
CA SER A 41 -11.85 24.03 2.67
C SER A 41 -11.83 23.71 4.17
N SER A 42 -10.99 24.39 4.96
CA SER A 42 -10.96 24.27 6.42
C SER A 42 -12.25 24.80 7.06
N LEU A 43 -12.87 25.85 6.50
CA LEU A 43 -14.16 26.35 6.94
C LEU A 43 -15.27 25.31 6.70
N LEU A 44 -15.30 24.66 5.53
CA LEU A 44 -16.27 23.58 5.26
C LEU A 44 -16.07 22.38 6.20
N LYS A 45 -14.82 21.94 6.39
CA LYS A 45 -14.50 20.83 7.31
C LYS A 45 -14.81 21.15 8.77
N SER A 46 -14.64 22.42 9.17
CA SER A 46 -15.10 22.94 10.46
C SER A 46 -16.61 22.81 10.64
N LEU A 47 -17.40 23.13 9.62
CA LEU A 47 -18.86 22.97 9.63
C LEU A 47 -19.27 21.50 9.73
N MET A 48 -18.52 20.58 9.13
CA MET A 48 -18.76 19.13 9.26
C MET A 48 -18.35 18.55 10.61
N GLY A 49 -17.59 19.30 11.42
CA GLY A 49 -17.03 18.83 12.69
C GLY A 49 -15.75 18.01 12.56
N GLU A 50 -15.12 17.96 11.37
CA GLU A 50 -13.83 17.27 11.18
C GLU A 50 -12.65 18.03 11.81
N ILE A 51 -12.78 19.35 11.95
CA ILE A 51 -11.75 20.20 12.56
C ILE A 51 -12.24 20.70 13.92
N HIS A 52 -11.40 20.53 14.94
CA HIS A 52 -11.70 20.99 16.30
C HIS A 52 -11.55 22.52 16.43
N HIS A 53 -12.51 23.12 17.13
CA HIS A 53 -12.52 24.55 17.46
C HIS A 53 -11.92 24.77 18.84
N CYS A 54 -11.17 25.87 19.02
CA CYS A 54 -10.63 26.21 20.34
C CYS A 54 -11.69 26.88 21.22
N SER A 55 -12.51 27.74 20.60
CA SER A 55 -13.58 28.50 21.24
C SER A 55 -14.69 28.80 20.23
N GLY A 56 -15.88 29.11 20.74
CA GLY A 56 -17.09 29.34 19.93
C GLY A 56 -18.01 28.13 19.86
N LYS A 57 -19.18 28.32 19.24
CA LYS A 57 -20.20 27.27 19.09
C LYS A 57 -20.73 27.23 17.66
N ILE A 58 -20.81 26.01 17.13
CA ILE A 58 -21.51 25.71 15.89
C ILE A 58 -22.97 25.42 16.22
N LEU A 59 -23.87 26.35 15.89
CA LEU A 59 -25.29 26.15 16.06
C LEU A 59 -25.86 25.64 14.73
N PHE A 60 -26.08 24.33 14.65
CA PHE A 60 -26.89 23.72 13.61
C PHE A 60 -28.32 23.55 14.12
N LYS A 61 -29.31 23.85 13.26
CA LYS A 61 -30.67 23.33 13.51
C LYS A 61 -30.56 21.81 13.55
N ARG A 62 -30.95 21.20 14.67
CA ARG A 62 -30.90 19.74 14.87
C ARG A 62 -31.64 19.05 13.72
N ASP A 63 -31.21 17.82 13.39
CA ASP A 63 -31.82 16.91 12.40
C ASP A 63 -31.60 17.18 10.91
N LYS A 64 -30.78 18.17 10.53
CA LYS A 64 -30.44 18.39 9.11
C LYS A 64 -29.35 17.44 8.60
N LYS A 65 -29.58 16.81 7.46
CA LYS A 65 -28.57 15.99 6.76
C LYS A 65 -27.60 16.90 5.99
N ILE A 66 -26.31 16.61 6.08
CA ILE A 66 -25.24 17.31 5.34
C ILE A 66 -24.67 16.37 4.27
N SER A 67 -24.44 16.89 3.07
CA SER A 67 -23.69 16.22 2.00
C SER A 67 -22.49 17.07 1.58
N TYR A 68 -21.33 16.45 1.39
CA TYR A 68 -20.08 17.12 1.08
C TYR A 68 -19.45 16.58 -0.20
N ALA A 69 -19.08 17.49 -1.10
CA ALA A 69 -18.26 17.21 -2.27
C ALA A 69 -16.86 17.80 -2.05
N PRO A 70 -15.82 16.98 -1.81
CA PRO A 70 -14.45 17.46 -1.64
C PRO A 70 -13.84 17.97 -2.94
N GLN A 71 -12.84 18.86 -2.81
CA GLN A 71 -12.04 19.40 -3.92
C GLN A 71 -11.30 18.30 -4.71
N ASN A 72 -10.73 17.32 -4.00
CA ASN A 72 -10.14 16.13 -4.61
C ASN A 72 -11.11 14.97 -4.45
N PRO A 73 -11.89 14.61 -5.50
CA PRO A 73 -12.88 13.56 -5.40
C PRO A 73 -12.22 12.20 -5.30
N TRP A 74 -12.71 11.36 -4.39
CA TRP A 74 -12.28 9.98 -4.24
C TRP A 74 -13.42 9.02 -4.58
N LEU A 75 -13.12 8.06 -5.44
CA LEU A 75 -14.02 6.98 -5.82
C LEU A 75 -13.59 5.68 -5.16
N LEU A 76 -14.59 4.96 -4.66
CA LEU A 76 -14.48 3.61 -4.15
C LEU A 76 -14.21 2.64 -5.31
N ARG A 77 -13.57 1.50 -4.99
CA ARG A 77 -13.48 0.40 -5.94
C ARG A 77 -14.88 -0.16 -6.18
N GLY A 78 -15.21 -0.44 -7.44
CA GLY A 78 -16.54 -0.88 -7.83
C GLY A 78 -17.06 -0.08 -9.02
N THR A 79 -18.35 -0.20 -9.26
CA THR A 79 -18.98 0.38 -10.44
C THR A 79 -19.28 1.87 -10.29
N ILE A 80 -19.54 2.58 -11.40
CA ILE A 80 -19.99 3.99 -11.36
C ILE A 80 -21.29 4.09 -10.54
N ARG A 81 -22.24 3.17 -10.76
CA ARG A 81 -23.51 3.12 -10.02
C ARG A 81 -23.27 2.96 -8.52
N GLU A 82 -22.42 2.03 -8.10
CA GLU A 82 -22.08 1.83 -6.68
C GLU A 82 -21.46 3.08 -6.06
N ASN A 83 -20.59 3.76 -6.81
CA ASN A 83 -19.97 5.02 -6.38
C ASN A 83 -20.97 6.17 -6.24
N ILE A 84 -22.01 6.22 -7.06
CA ILE A 84 -23.08 7.22 -6.96
C ILE A 84 -24.04 6.88 -5.81
N LEU A 85 -24.41 5.61 -5.65
CA LEU A 85 -25.33 5.15 -4.61
C LEU A 85 -24.72 5.23 -3.21
N ARG A 86 -23.42 4.91 -3.04
CA ARG A 86 -22.72 4.84 -1.75
C ARG A 86 -23.48 4.03 -0.68
N GLY A 87 -24.01 2.88 -1.09
CA GLY A 87 -24.79 1.97 -0.23
C GLY A 87 -26.26 2.36 -0.01
N LEU A 88 -26.75 3.42 -0.68
CA LEU A 88 -28.18 3.74 -0.70
C LEU A 88 -28.95 2.86 -1.69
N GLU A 89 -30.24 2.70 -1.46
CA GLU A 89 -31.14 1.96 -2.35
C GLU A 89 -31.20 2.61 -3.74
N PHE A 90 -31.26 1.77 -4.77
CA PHE A 90 -31.35 2.21 -6.15
C PHE A 90 -32.79 2.64 -6.51
N ASN A 91 -32.99 3.95 -6.55
CA ASN A 91 -34.19 4.58 -7.12
C ASN A 91 -33.89 5.08 -8.54
N GLU A 92 -34.47 4.41 -9.55
CA GLU A 92 -34.22 4.66 -10.97
C GLU A 92 -34.60 6.10 -11.40
N ASN A 93 -35.77 6.58 -10.96
CA ASN A 93 -36.27 7.91 -11.30
C ASN A 93 -35.36 9.02 -10.76
N ARG A 94 -34.90 8.88 -9.51
CA ARG A 94 -33.95 9.82 -8.92
C ARG A 94 -32.59 9.72 -9.59
N TYR A 95 -32.12 8.51 -9.86
CA TYR A 95 -30.83 8.27 -10.48
C TYR A 95 -30.74 8.93 -11.85
N LYS A 96 -31.73 8.71 -12.72
CA LYS A 96 -31.82 9.36 -14.04
C LYS A 96 -31.76 10.89 -13.95
N LYS A 97 -32.53 11.50 -13.04
CA LYS A 97 -32.50 12.96 -12.84
C LYS A 97 -31.15 13.48 -12.34
N VAL A 98 -30.46 12.71 -11.49
CA VAL A 98 -29.13 13.10 -10.98
C VAL A 98 -28.07 13.00 -12.09
N ILE A 99 -28.10 11.94 -12.90
CA ILE A 99 -27.20 11.77 -14.04
C ILE A 99 -27.36 12.92 -15.03
N GLU A 100 -28.60 13.32 -15.32
CA GLU A 100 -28.90 14.45 -16.19
C GLU A 100 -28.43 15.79 -15.59
N ALA A 101 -28.69 16.03 -14.31
CA ALA A 101 -28.28 17.26 -13.62
C ALA A 101 -26.76 17.44 -13.53
N CYS A 102 -26.00 16.34 -13.43
CA CYS A 102 -24.54 16.35 -13.39
C CYS A 102 -23.88 16.26 -14.78
N CYS A 103 -24.65 16.34 -15.86
CA CYS A 103 -24.18 16.21 -17.24
C CYS A 103 -23.32 14.95 -17.46
N LEU A 104 -23.67 13.84 -16.80
CA LEU A 104 -23.00 12.54 -16.96
C LEU A 104 -23.57 11.73 -18.12
N LYS A 105 -24.65 12.21 -18.75
CA LYS A 105 -25.36 11.47 -19.80
C LYS A 105 -24.44 11.12 -20.96
N TYR A 106 -23.64 12.08 -21.46
CA TYR A 106 -22.72 11.86 -22.57
C TYR A 106 -21.56 10.91 -22.22
N ASP A 107 -21.02 10.99 -20.99
CA ASP A 107 -20.01 10.02 -20.53
C ASP A 107 -20.59 8.62 -20.36
N LEU A 108 -21.91 8.55 -20.14
CA LEU A 108 -22.70 7.35 -20.00
C LEU A 108 -23.55 7.04 -21.26
N GLU A 109 -23.23 7.59 -22.44
CA GLU A 109 -23.88 7.24 -23.71
C GLU A 109 -22.94 6.43 -24.62
N ASN A 110 -21.63 6.46 -24.39
CA ASN A 110 -20.62 5.86 -25.28
C ASN A 110 -20.35 4.35 -25.08
N PHE A 111 -21.10 3.64 -24.23
CA PHE A 111 -20.86 2.22 -23.94
C PHE A 111 -22.20 1.44 -23.80
N PRO A 112 -22.25 0.13 -24.04
CA PRO A 112 -23.41 -0.70 -23.69
C PRO A 112 -23.29 -1.16 -22.22
N GLU A 113 -24.33 -1.00 -21.38
CA GLU A 113 -24.36 -1.39 -19.94
C GLU A 113 -23.42 -0.61 -18.95
N ILE A 114 -23.34 0.72 -19.09
CA ILE A 114 -22.21 1.58 -18.64
C ILE A 114 -22.09 1.85 -17.15
N ASP A 115 -23.18 2.01 -16.43
CA ASP A 115 -23.08 2.38 -15.01
C ASP A 115 -22.56 1.22 -14.14
N ARG A 116 -22.43 0.01 -14.71
CA ARG A 116 -21.74 -1.15 -14.15
C ARG A 116 -20.25 -1.21 -14.47
N LYS A 117 -19.69 -0.27 -15.24
CA LYS A 117 -18.24 -0.21 -15.53
C LYS A 117 -17.46 0.02 -14.24
N ASP A 118 -16.40 -0.77 -14.04
CA ASP A 118 -15.49 -0.62 -12.90
C ASP A 118 -14.65 0.64 -13.08
N VAL A 119 -14.67 1.50 -12.06
CA VAL A 119 -13.91 2.75 -12.04
C VAL A 119 -12.41 2.50 -11.74
N GLY A 120 -12.07 1.31 -11.25
CA GLY A 120 -10.70 0.94 -10.90
C GLY A 120 -10.24 1.53 -9.55
N LEU A 121 -9.00 1.24 -9.17
CA LEU A 121 -8.44 1.68 -7.89
C LEU A 121 -8.31 3.22 -7.87
N ARG A 122 -9.03 3.88 -6.95
CA ARG A 122 -9.09 5.35 -6.81
C ARG A 122 -9.58 6.07 -8.08
N GLY A 123 -10.32 5.36 -8.94
CA GLY A 123 -10.83 5.93 -10.18
C GLY A 123 -9.76 6.14 -11.25
N CYS A 124 -8.78 5.24 -11.38
CA CYS A 124 -7.75 5.35 -12.42
C CYS A 124 -8.31 5.24 -13.85
N LYS A 125 -9.46 4.61 -14.04
CA LYS A 125 -10.09 4.41 -15.36
C LYS A 125 -11.04 5.52 -15.81
N VAL A 126 -11.05 6.66 -15.11
CA VAL A 126 -11.94 7.80 -15.44
C VAL A 126 -11.16 9.12 -15.43
N SER A 127 -11.52 10.03 -16.31
CA SER A 127 -10.86 11.34 -16.40
C SER A 127 -11.10 12.19 -15.13
N GLY A 128 -10.26 13.19 -14.88
CA GLY A 128 -10.41 14.08 -13.72
C GLY A 128 -11.79 14.76 -13.67
N GLY A 129 -12.30 15.21 -14.82
CA GLY A 129 -13.62 15.83 -14.93
C GLY A 129 -14.77 14.83 -14.78
N GLN A 130 -14.63 13.60 -15.26
CA GLN A 130 -15.60 12.52 -15.00
C GLN A 130 -15.66 12.19 -13.50
N ARG A 131 -14.49 12.03 -12.86
CA ARG A 131 -14.38 11.77 -11.43
C ARG A 131 -15.05 12.87 -10.59
N ALA A 132 -14.86 14.13 -10.96
CA ALA A 132 -15.52 15.26 -10.31
C ALA A 132 -17.05 15.17 -10.44
N ARG A 133 -17.56 14.88 -11.64
CA ARG A 133 -19.01 14.74 -11.90
C ARG A 133 -19.64 13.54 -11.21
N ILE A 134 -18.96 12.38 -11.18
CA ILE A 134 -19.43 11.18 -10.46
C ILE A 134 -19.53 11.48 -8.95
N ASN A 135 -18.52 12.15 -8.38
CA ASN A 135 -18.56 12.54 -6.97
C ASN A 135 -19.66 13.58 -6.67
N LEU A 136 -19.88 14.53 -7.58
CA LEU A 136 -20.98 15.47 -7.47
C LEU A 136 -22.34 14.74 -7.51
N ALA A 137 -22.52 13.82 -8.45
CA ALA A 137 -23.71 12.97 -8.54
C ALA A 137 -23.95 12.17 -7.25
N ALA A 138 -22.90 11.55 -6.69
CA ALA A 138 -22.96 10.84 -5.42
C ALA A 138 -23.38 11.77 -4.26
N THR A 139 -22.89 13.00 -4.26
CA THR A 139 -23.21 14.03 -3.25
C THR A 139 -24.70 14.40 -3.32
N ILE A 140 -25.23 14.58 -4.53
CA ILE A 140 -26.61 14.99 -4.80
C ILE A 140 -27.61 13.86 -4.56
N TYR A 141 -27.24 12.63 -4.94
CA TYR A 141 -28.10 11.45 -4.80
C TYR A 141 -28.57 11.25 -3.36
N ARG A 142 -27.69 11.51 -2.38
CA ARG A 142 -27.95 11.38 -0.93
C ARG A 142 -29.15 12.19 -0.39
N ASN A 143 -29.63 13.19 -1.12
CA ASN A 143 -30.78 14.04 -0.75
C ASN A 143 -30.63 14.70 0.65
N ALA A 144 -29.58 15.49 0.82
CA ALA A 144 -29.32 16.20 2.06
C ALA A 144 -30.10 17.54 2.14
N ASP A 145 -30.08 18.19 3.30
CA ASP A 145 -30.66 19.52 3.51
C ASP A 145 -29.63 20.63 3.27
N ILE A 146 -28.36 20.32 3.53
CA ILE A 146 -27.22 21.21 3.39
C ILE A 146 -26.19 20.55 2.48
N TYR A 147 -25.77 21.26 1.45
CA TYR A 147 -24.75 20.86 0.50
C TYR A 147 -23.51 21.72 0.67
N LEU A 148 -22.37 21.09 0.92
CA LEU A 148 -21.06 21.71 1.04
C LEU A 148 -20.23 21.30 -0.17
N LEU A 149 -19.92 22.24 -1.05
CA LEU A 149 -19.28 21.99 -2.34
C LEU A 149 -17.92 22.71 -2.37
N ASP A 150 -16.83 21.94 -2.38
CA ASP A 150 -15.47 22.45 -2.27
C ASP A 150 -14.80 22.44 -3.65
N ASP A 151 -14.81 23.57 -4.34
CA ASP A 151 -14.12 23.80 -5.62
C ASP A 151 -14.39 22.74 -6.71
N ILE A 152 -15.66 22.33 -6.80
CA ILE A 152 -16.14 21.24 -7.68
C ILE A 152 -16.00 21.52 -9.18
N PHE A 153 -15.74 22.76 -9.58
CA PHE A 153 -15.63 23.20 -10.98
C PHE A 153 -14.19 23.23 -11.50
N SER A 154 -13.20 23.01 -10.63
CA SER A 154 -11.78 23.19 -10.95
C SER A 154 -11.25 22.26 -12.06
N ALA A 155 -11.81 21.06 -12.19
CA ALA A 155 -11.39 20.04 -13.16
C ALA A 155 -12.33 19.90 -14.37
N LEU A 156 -13.24 20.85 -14.57
CA LEU A 156 -14.30 20.78 -15.58
C LEU A 156 -14.13 21.87 -16.63
N ASP A 157 -14.50 21.56 -17.87
CA ASP A 157 -14.54 22.53 -18.95
C ASP A 157 -15.60 23.61 -18.71
N VAL A 158 -15.39 24.81 -19.26
CA VAL A 158 -16.25 25.98 -19.02
C VAL A 158 -17.71 25.71 -19.37
N HIS A 159 -17.98 25.07 -20.51
CA HIS A 159 -19.34 24.73 -20.94
C HIS A 159 -20.03 23.74 -19.98
N VAL A 160 -19.31 22.72 -19.52
CA VAL A 160 -19.83 21.73 -18.56
C VAL A 160 -20.08 22.38 -17.21
N CYS A 161 -19.22 23.32 -16.79
CA CYS A 161 -19.43 24.08 -15.56
C CYS A 161 -20.73 24.89 -15.61
N ASP A 162 -20.99 25.60 -16.71
CA ASP A 162 -22.20 26.40 -16.89
C ASP A 162 -23.45 25.53 -16.83
N GLU A 163 -23.45 24.40 -17.54
CA GLU A 163 -24.58 23.47 -17.50
C GLU A 163 -24.83 22.90 -16.10
N ILE A 164 -23.77 22.51 -15.38
CA ILE A 164 -23.92 21.98 -14.01
C ILE A 164 -24.39 23.07 -13.06
N PHE A 165 -23.87 24.29 -13.19
CA PHE A 165 -24.32 25.41 -12.36
C PHE A 165 -25.82 25.67 -12.56
N ASP A 166 -26.28 25.71 -13.81
CA ASP A 166 -27.68 25.97 -14.13
C ASP A 166 -28.60 24.79 -13.79
N LYS A 167 -28.30 23.59 -14.30
CA LYS A 167 -29.17 22.40 -14.15
C LYS A 167 -29.11 21.85 -12.72
N CYS A 168 -27.93 21.75 -12.12
CA CYS A 168 -27.78 21.17 -10.80
C CYS A 168 -27.90 22.22 -9.68
N ILE A 169 -27.05 23.25 -9.66
CA ILE A 169 -26.98 24.16 -8.51
C ILE A 169 -28.21 25.06 -8.40
N LEU A 170 -28.62 25.69 -9.50
CA LEU A 170 -29.74 26.63 -9.51
C LEU A 170 -31.11 25.94 -9.58
N LYS A 171 -31.26 24.90 -10.42
CA LYS A 171 -32.55 24.21 -10.62
C LYS A 171 -32.74 23.02 -9.66
N PHE A 172 -31.91 21.98 -9.75
CA PHE A 172 -32.10 20.74 -8.98
C PHE A 172 -32.02 20.96 -7.46
N LEU A 173 -31.08 21.78 -7.00
CA LEU A 173 -30.85 22.08 -5.59
C LEU A 173 -31.52 23.37 -5.08
N LYS A 174 -32.46 23.95 -5.85
CA LYS A 174 -33.08 25.26 -5.56
C LYS A 174 -33.60 25.42 -4.12
N ASN A 175 -34.22 24.38 -3.58
CA ASN A 175 -34.87 24.41 -2.26
C ASN A 175 -33.95 23.92 -1.12
N LYS A 176 -32.64 23.85 -1.35
CA LYS A 176 -31.64 23.33 -0.40
C LYS A 176 -30.62 24.41 -0.05
N THR A 177 -30.05 24.34 1.15
CA THR A 177 -28.95 25.24 1.53
C THR A 177 -27.67 24.76 0.83
N ARG A 178 -27.02 25.65 0.07
CA ARG A 178 -25.85 25.33 -0.75
C ARG A 178 -24.71 26.27 -0.37
N LEU A 179 -23.58 25.73 0.08
CA LEU A 179 -22.34 26.47 0.30
C LEU A 179 -21.34 26.03 -0.74
N ILE A 180 -20.88 26.97 -1.58
CA ILE A 180 -19.91 26.70 -2.64
C ILE A 180 -18.63 27.47 -2.34
N CYS A 181 -17.56 26.75 -2.05
CA CYS A 181 -16.21 27.31 -2.09
C CYS A 181 -15.74 27.31 -3.54
N THR A 182 -15.37 28.47 -4.07
CA THR A 182 -14.82 28.57 -5.43
C THR A 182 -13.77 29.67 -5.48
N ASN A 183 -12.76 29.47 -6.32
CA ASN A 183 -11.82 30.53 -6.72
C ASN A 183 -12.29 31.25 -8.00
N GLN A 184 -13.28 30.70 -8.70
CA GLN A 184 -13.79 31.26 -9.95
C GLN A 184 -14.84 32.33 -9.65
N ASN A 185 -14.55 33.56 -10.08
CA ASN A 185 -15.43 34.72 -9.88
C ASN A 185 -16.66 34.74 -10.80
N LYS A 186 -16.79 33.78 -11.72
CA LYS A 186 -17.82 33.76 -12.76
C LYS A 186 -19.26 33.77 -12.21
N TYR A 187 -19.49 33.10 -11.09
CA TYR A 187 -20.83 32.90 -10.53
C TYR A 187 -21.17 33.84 -9.37
N ILE A 188 -20.36 34.88 -9.15
CA ILE A 188 -20.49 35.79 -8.00
C ILE A 188 -21.89 36.39 -7.90
N ASP A 189 -22.45 36.83 -9.02
CA ASP A 189 -23.72 37.56 -9.06
C ASP A 189 -24.94 36.67 -8.78
N SER A 190 -24.76 35.34 -8.81
CA SER A 190 -25.83 34.38 -8.54
C SER A 190 -25.95 34.00 -7.06
N PHE A 191 -25.00 34.40 -6.20
CA PHE A 191 -25.03 34.07 -4.77
C PHE A 191 -25.93 35.02 -3.98
N ASP A 192 -26.79 34.47 -3.13
CA ASP A 192 -27.64 35.23 -2.21
C ASP A 192 -26.82 35.89 -1.09
N GLN A 193 -25.70 35.27 -0.71
CA GLN A 193 -24.76 35.75 0.31
C GLN A 193 -23.33 35.34 -0.06
N ILE A 194 -22.36 36.23 0.16
CA ILE A 194 -20.95 35.97 -0.12
C ILE A 194 -20.12 36.14 1.15
N PHE A 195 -19.32 35.13 1.47
CA PHE A 195 -18.30 35.16 2.50
C PHE A 195 -16.93 35.26 1.86
N TYR A 196 -16.24 36.36 2.11
CA TYR A 196 -14.89 36.57 1.64
C TYR A 196 -13.90 36.27 2.77
N ILE A 197 -13.01 35.31 2.55
CA ILE A 197 -11.98 34.92 3.52
C ILE A 197 -10.66 35.60 3.18
N GLU A 198 -10.25 36.52 4.04
CA GLU A 198 -9.01 37.28 3.93
C GLU A 198 -8.32 37.33 5.29
N ASN A 199 -6.99 37.22 5.34
CA ASN A 199 -6.21 37.34 6.58
C ASN A 199 -6.71 36.45 7.75
N LYS A 200 -7.24 35.26 7.42
CA LYS A 200 -7.81 34.27 8.36
C LYS A 200 -9.13 34.68 9.02
N THR A 201 -9.68 35.85 8.72
CA THR A 201 -11.01 36.28 9.16
C THR A 201 -12.00 36.13 8.01
N VAL A 202 -13.29 36.10 8.35
CA VAL A 202 -14.37 36.00 7.35
C VAL A 202 -15.11 37.33 7.33
N ALA A 203 -14.99 38.07 6.23
CA ALA A 203 -15.79 39.25 5.96
C ALA A 203 -17.10 38.82 5.27
N ILE A 204 -18.24 39.31 5.77
CA ILE A 204 -19.54 39.09 5.14
C ILE A 204 -19.78 40.23 4.16
N LYS A 205 -19.99 39.90 2.88
CA LYS A 205 -20.43 40.85 1.87
C LYS A 205 -21.88 40.53 1.51
N ASN A 206 -22.80 41.40 1.95
CA ASN A 206 -24.14 41.41 1.38
C ASN A 206 -24.07 42.09 0.01
N THR A 207 -24.89 41.64 -0.94
CA THR A 207 -24.89 41.97 -2.37
C THR A 207 -25.12 43.45 -2.73
N GLU A 208 -25.08 44.38 -1.77
CA GLU A 208 -25.41 45.80 -1.98
C GLU A 208 -24.22 46.78 -1.99
N ILE A 209 -22.95 46.32 -2.06
CA ILE A 209 -21.79 47.26 -2.07
C ILE A 209 -20.76 46.86 -3.15
N ASN A 210 -20.91 47.43 -4.35
CA ASN A 210 -20.16 47.07 -5.57
C ASN A 210 -18.84 47.84 -5.80
N GLU A 211 -18.39 48.73 -4.91
CA GLU A 211 -17.33 49.68 -5.29
C GLU A 211 -15.88 49.22 -5.08
N THR A 212 -15.59 48.16 -4.32
CA THR A 212 -14.21 47.84 -3.92
C THR A 212 -13.48 46.74 -4.70
N ILE A 213 -14.15 46.01 -5.60
CA ILE A 213 -13.54 44.86 -6.31
C ILE A 213 -13.01 45.22 -7.71
N SER A 214 -13.55 46.26 -8.36
CA SER A 214 -13.18 46.67 -9.73
C SER A 214 -11.70 47.06 -9.88
N SER A 215 -11.04 47.48 -8.80
CA SER A 215 -9.63 47.88 -8.81
C SER A 215 -8.64 46.71 -8.70
N SER A 216 -9.06 45.55 -8.20
CA SER A 216 -8.16 44.42 -7.89
C SER A 216 -8.31 43.23 -8.84
N SER A 217 -9.49 43.05 -9.44
CA SER A 217 -9.79 41.94 -10.36
C SER A 217 -9.20 42.16 -11.76
N SER A 218 -9.05 43.40 -12.22
CA SER A 218 -8.53 43.74 -13.55
C SER A 218 -7.06 43.34 -13.77
N ARG A 219 -6.26 43.19 -12.71
CA ARG A 219 -4.85 42.75 -12.80
C ARG A 219 -4.64 41.24 -12.81
N LEU A 220 -5.62 40.43 -12.40
CA LEU A 220 -5.49 38.97 -12.30
C LEU A 220 -5.98 38.24 -13.56
N ILE A 221 -6.80 38.89 -14.40
CA ILE A 221 -7.42 38.31 -15.59
C ILE A 221 -6.40 38.10 -16.74
N SER A 222 -5.25 38.78 -16.72
CA SER A 222 -4.24 38.67 -17.79
C SER A 222 -3.25 37.52 -17.64
N LEU A 223 -3.24 36.78 -16.51
CA LEU A 223 -2.23 35.76 -16.21
C LEU A 223 -2.72 34.31 -16.29
N SER A 224 -4.03 34.04 -16.38
CA SER A 224 -4.58 32.67 -16.38
C SER A 224 -4.86 32.06 -17.76
N ASN A 225 -4.76 32.83 -18.85
CA ASN A 225 -5.14 32.39 -20.20
C ASN A 225 -4.06 31.64 -21.00
N ARG A 226 -3.03 31.04 -20.37
CA ARG A 226 -1.88 30.48 -21.11
C ARG A 226 -1.51 29.01 -20.88
N SER A 227 -2.36 28.17 -20.30
CA SER A 227 -2.03 26.75 -20.20
C SER A 227 -3.23 25.81 -20.28
N SER A 228 -3.52 25.35 -21.49
CA SER A 228 -4.29 24.14 -21.74
C SER A 228 -3.73 23.48 -23.01
N ILE A 229 -2.86 22.48 -22.80
CA ILE A 229 -2.36 21.57 -23.83
C ILE A 229 -3.22 20.32 -23.74
N THR A 230 -3.92 19.98 -24.83
CA THR A 230 -4.70 18.76 -25.01
C THR A 230 -3.79 17.62 -25.45
N ILE A 231 -3.82 16.50 -24.73
CA ILE A 231 -3.20 15.23 -25.13
C ILE A 231 -4.34 14.24 -25.40
N HIS A 232 -4.35 13.68 -26.62
CA HIS A 232 -5.22 12.58 -27.00
C HIS A 232 -4.53 11.25 -26.66
N GLU A 233 -5.22 10.35 -25.95
CA GLU A 233 -4.80 8.97 -25.73
C GLU A 233 -5.85 8.02 -26.33
N ASN A 234 -5.35 7.00 -27.04
CA ASN A 234 -6.13 5.92 -27.65
C ASN A 234 -6.10 4.71 -26.69
N GLU A 235 -7.27 4.24 -26.27
CA GLU A 235 -7.47 3.10 -25.35
C GLU A 235 -8.25 1.99 -26.07
N ASP A 236 -7.63 0.87 -26.46
CA ASP A 236 -8.35 -0.30 -27.01
C ASP A 236 -7.63 -1.66 -26.82
N ALA A 237 -6.73 -1.85 -25.84
CA ALA A 237 -5.97 -3.12 -25.74
C ALA A 237 -5.88 -3.81 -24.34
N ASP A 238 -6.47 -3.26 -23.28
CA ASP A 238 -6.05 -3.61 -21.91
C ASP A 238 -6.91 -4.65 -21.14
N GLU A 239 -8.00 -5.18 -21.72
CA GLU A 239 -8.91 -6.09 -20.99
C GLU A 239 -8.49 -7.58 -21.03
N ASP A 240 -7.79 -8.03 -22.07
CA ASP A 240 -7.42 -9.45 -22.21
C ASP A 240 -6.20 -9.88 -21.37
N GLU A 241 -5.26 -8.98 -21.06
CA GLU A 241 -4.01 -9.34 -20.38
C GLU A 241 -4.18 -9.59 -18.87
N ASN A 242 -5.17 -8.97 -18.23
CA ASN A 242 -5.34 -9.03 -16.77
C ASN A 242 -5.92 -10.37 -16.27
N ILE A 243 -6.77 -11.03 -17.06
CA ILE A 243 -7.29 -12.36 -16.75
C ILE A 243 -6.18 -13.42 -16.92
N VAL A 244 -5.33 -13.22 -17.92
CA VAL A 244 -4.17 -14.08 -18.20
C VAL A 244 -3.16 -14.04 -17.05
N ASN A 245 -2.83 -12.86 -16.51
CA ASN A 245 -1.83 -12.73 -15.44
C ASN A 245 -2.24 -13.42 -14.11
N ILE A 246 -3.51 -13.37 -13.73
CA ILE A 246 -4.02 -14.05 -12.52
C ILE A 246 -3.98 -15.59 -12.69
N SER A 247 -4.25 -16.06 -13.90
CA SER A 247 -4.19 -17.51 -14.21
C SER A 247 -2.75 -18.05 -14.20
N ILE A 248 -1.76 -17.23 -14.61
CA ILE A 248 -0.35 -17.61 -14.62
C ILE A 248 0.21 -17.70 -13.19
N GLU A 249 -0.14 -16.76 -12.31
CA GLU A 249 0.33 -16.74 -10.91
C GLU A 249 -0.12 -18.00 -10.14
N ASN A 250 -1.37 -18.43 -10.36
CA ASN A 250 -1.90 -19.67 -9.78
C ASN A 250 -1.27 -20.95 -10.36
N LYS A 251 -0.82 -20.91 -11.64
CA LYS A 251 -0.19 -22.06 -12.30
C LYS A 251 1.25 -22.30 -11.83
N LEU A 252 1.98 -21.24 -11.47
CA LEU A 252 3.37 -21.31 -10.98
C LEU A 252 3.49 -21.90 -9.56
N MET A 253 2.43 -21.80 -8.74
CA MET A 253 2.40 -22.33 -7.36
C MET A 253 2.50 -23.88 -7.28
N SER A 254 2.20 -24.61 -8.36
CA SER A 254 2.05 -26.07 -8.29
C SER A 254 3.36 -26.88 -8.26
N TYR A 255 4.48 -26.32 -8.71
CA TYR A 255 5.78 -27.03 -8.73
C TYR A 255 6.98 -26.07 -8.53
N VAL A 256 7.54 -26.06 -7.32
CA VAL A 256 8.83 -25.39 -7.08
C VAL A 256 9.95 -26.25 -7.68
N SER A 257 10.53 -25.79 -8.79
CA SER A 257 11.69 -26.44 -9.40
C SER A 257 12.92 -26.30 -8.52
N THR A 258 13.70 -27.38 -8.35
CA THR A 258 15.01 -27.34 -7.67
C THR A 258 15.95 -26.31 -8.31
N LYS A 259 15.77 -26.01 -9.59
CA LYS A 259 16.49 -24.95 -10.31
C LYS A 259 16.34 -23.58 -9.66
N ASN A 260 15.21 -23.29 -9.01
CA ASN A 260 14.97 -22.00 -8.36
C ASN A 260 15.84 -21.84 -7.10
N TYR A 261 16.05 -22.91 -6.33
CA TYR A 261 16.96 -22.92 -5.19
C TYR A 261 18.43 -22.73 -5.61
N LEU A 262 18.85 -23.39 -6.70
CA LEU A 262 20.19 -23.16 -7.27
C LEU A 262 20.34 -21.73 -7.79
N LYS A 263 19.31 -21.18 -8.43
CA LYS A 263 19.31 -19.79 -8.87
C LYS A 263 19.45 -18.83 -7.69
N TYR A 264 18.78 -19.08 -6.58
CA TYR A 264 18.93 -18.30 -5.34
C TYR A 264 20.38 -18.31 -4.84
N LEU A 265 20.98 -19.51 -4.68
CA LEU A 265 22.37 -19.64 -4.21
C LEU A 265 23.39 -19.01 -5.18
N ASN A 266 23.13 -19.03 -6.48
CA ASN A 266 24.00 -18.43 -7.50
C ASN A 266 24.05 -16.89 -7.44
N HIS A 267 23.15 -16.22 -6.72
CA HIS A 267 23.27 -14.79 -6.49
C HIS A 267 24.45 -14.47 -5.55
N GLY A 268 24.84 -15.42 -4.69
CA GLY A 268 25.90 -15.26 -3.71
C GLY A 268 27.31 -15.15 -4.31
N PRO A 269 28.29 -14.69 -3.51
CA PRO A 269 29.69 -14.70 -3.91
C PRO A 269 30.20 -16.14 -4.05
N LYS A 270 30.65 -16.52 -5.26
CA LYS A 270 31.13 -17.89 -5.55
C LYS A 270 32.26 -18.36 -4.61
N ILE A 271 33.22 -17.48 -4.34
CA ILE A 271 34.34 -17.75 -3.42
C ILE A 271 33.83 -17.96 -1.99
N GLY A 272 32.89 -17.12 -1.54
CA GLY A 272 32.25 -17.26 -0.24
C GLY A 272 31.56 -18.62 -0.09
N MET A 273 30.84 -19.07 -1.11
CA MET A 273 30.17 -20.37 -1.09
C MET A 273 31.15 -21.55 -0.93
N GLY A 274 32.34 -21.46 -1.51
CA GLY A 274 33.43 -22.42 -1.28
C GLY A 274 33.91 -22.42 0.17
N ILE A 275 34.13 -21.22 0.76
CA ILE A 275 34.53 -21.06 2.17
C ILE A 275 33.46 -21.67 3.11
N LEU A 276 32.17 -21.45 2.80
CA LEU A 276 31.06 -22.05 3.55
C LEU A 276 31.15 -23.58 3.55
N LEU A 277 31.26 -24.19 2.37
CA LEU A 277 31.36 -25.65 2.23
C LEU A 277 32.55 -26.21 3.01
N ILE A 278 33.72 -25.56 2.93
CA ILE A 278 34.92 -25.97 3.67
C ILE A 278 34.68 -25.86 5.19
N SER A 279 34.09 -24.75 5.66
CA SER A 279 33.81 -24.56 7.09
C SER A 279 32.79 -25.58 7.65
N ILE A 280 31.81 -25.98 6.83
CA ILE A 280 30.83 -27.02 7.19
C ILE A 280 31.54 -28.37 7.31
N LEU A 281 32.37 -28.72 6.34
CA LEU A 281 33.13 -29.97 6.35
C LEU A 281 34.05 -30.04 7.58
N LEU A 282 34.86 -29.00 7.83
CA LEU A 282 35.75 -28.93 8.99
C LEU A 282 35.02 -29.06 10.33
N TYR A 283 33.87 -28.40 10.46
CA TYR A 283 33.05 -28.54 11.66
C TYR A 283 32.55 -29.99 11.85
N THR A 284 32.02 -30.59 10.78
CA THR A 284 31.45 -31.95 10.84
C THR A 284 32.53 -33.01 11.12
N THR A 285 33.70 -32.90 10.50
CA THR A 285 34.81 -33.83 10.73
C THR A 285 35.37 -33.67 12.14
N SER A 286 35.58 -32.44 12.61
CA SER A 286 36.06 -32.18 13.98
C SER A 286 35.11 -32.75 15.03
N LYS A 287 33.79 -32.65 14.81
CA LYS A 287 32.78 -33.22 15.70
C LYS A 287 32.84 -34.76 15.70
N CYS A 288 32.85 -35.38 14.52
CA CYS A 288 32.90 -36.85 14.42
C CYS A 288 34.19 -37.42 15.01
N ILE A 289 35.34 -36.75 14.80
CA ILE A 289 36.62 -37.15 15.36
C ILE A 289 36.61 -37.07 16.88
N SER A 290 36.04 -35.99 17.44
CA SER A 290 35.87 -35.83 18.89
C SER A 290 35.03 -36.96 19.50
N ASP A 291 33.90 -37.29 18.87
CA ASP A 291 32.99 -38.34 19.35
C ASP A 291 33.63 -39.74 19.23
N TRP A 292 34.31 -40.00 18.11
CA TRP A 292 35.06 -41.25 17.90
C TRP A 292 36.18 -41.42 18.92
N TRP A 293 37.02 -40.39 19.12
CA TRP A 293 38.14 -40.42 20.05
C TRP A 293 37.67 -40.66 21.49
N LEU A 294 36.59 -40.00 21.92
CA LEU A 294 36.00 -40.22 23.24
C LEU A 294 35.54 -41.67 23.42
N THR A 295 34.92 -42.25 22.39
CA THR A 295 34.43 -43.63 22.43
C THR A 295 35.60 -44.63 22.52
N ASP A 296 36.65 -44.43 21.72
CA ASP A 296 37.86 -45.26 21.75
C ASP A 296 38.59 -45.17 23.10
N TYR A 297 38.70 -43.95 23.64
CA TYR A 297 39.30 -43.72 24.94
C TYR A 297 38.53 -44.40 26.09
N LEU A 298 37.20 -44.34 26.07
CA LEU A 298 36.37 -45.03 27.07
C LEU A 298 36.54 -46.56 26.97
N ASN A 299 36.55 -47.11 25.77
CA ASN A 299 36.73 -48.55 25.56
C ASN A 299 38.11 -49.04 26.04
N THR A 300 39.18 -48.32 25.68
CA THR A 300 40.55 -48.66 26.11
C THR A 300 40.73 -48.54 27.62
N ASN A 301 40.16 -47.52 28.25
CA ASN A 301 40.20 -47.38 29.71
C ASN A 301 39.44 -48.49 30.44
N THR A 302 38.27 -48.91 29.95
CA THR A 302 37.55 -50.04 30.58
C THR A 302 38.37 -51.34 30.56
N GLN A 303 39.22 -51.52 29.54
CA GLN A 303 40.15 -52.65 29.45
C GLN A 303 41.41 -52.47 30.32
N ASN A 304 41.92 -51.23 30.43
CA ASN A 304 43.17 -50.91 31.14
C ASN A 304 43.01 -50.63 32.65
N MET A 305 41.80 -50.69 33.23
CA MET A 305 41.59 -50.65 34.69
C MET A 305 42.37 -51.74 35.46
N THR A 306 43.02 -52.69 34.78
CA THR A 306 43.93 -53.69 35.36
C THR A 306 45.41 -53.28 35.38
N GLN A 307 45.83 -52.22 34.69
CA GLN A 307 47.24 -51.76 34.70
C GLN A 307 47.33 -50.24 34.72
N ASN A 308 47.69 -49.70 35.89
CA ASN A 308 48.07 -48.31 36.08
C ASN A 308 49.31 -47.98 35.25
N ASN A 309 49.14 -47.40 34.06
CA ASN A 309 50.22 -46.71 33.36
C ASN A 309 49.75 -45.34 32.87
N GLY A 310 50.56 -44.34 33.22
CA GLY A 310 50.28 -42.91 33.06
C GLY A 310 50.22 -42.46 31.61
N ILE A 311 49.04 -42.56 31.01
CA ILE A 311 48.68 -41.78 29.83
C ILE A 311 48.36 -40.37 30.35
N GLY A 312 49.04 -39.35 29.80
CA GLY A 312 48.84 -37.95 30.20
C GLY A 312 47.37 -37.55 30.25
N ASN A 313 47.03 -36.57 31.10
CA ASN A 313 45.65 -36.26 31.47
C ASN A 313 44.71 -36.22 30.24
N PRO A 314 43.84 -37.23 30.05
CA PRO A 314 42.98 -37.37 28.85
C PRO A 314 42.02 -36.19 28.68
N LEU A 315 41.71 -35.53 29.80
CA LEU A 315 40.92 -34.31 29.86
C LEU A 315 41.58 -33.17 29.06
N ILE A 316 42.91 -33.10 29.01
CA ILE A 316 43.64 -32.09 28.26
C ILE A 316 43.49 -32.35 26.76
N VAL A 317 43.68 -33.60 26.31
CA VAL A 317 43.51 -33.98 24.90
C VAL A 317 42.07 -33.74 24.43
N PHE A 318 41.09 -34.12 25.24
CA PHE A 318 39.68 -33.88 24.97
C PHE A 318 39.34 -32.38 24.90
N SER A 319 39.98 -31.55 25.74
CA SER A 319 39.78 -30.10 25.71
C SER A 319 40.25 -29.46 24.39
N TYR A 320 41.32 -29.99 23.78
CA TYR A 320 41.76 -29.53 22.46
C TYR A 320 40.75 -29.87 21.35
N PHE A 321 40.18 -31.07 21.38
CA PHE A 321 39.14 -31.47 20.43
C PHE A 321 37.89 -30.61 20.56
N ILE A 322 37.41 -30.38 21.78
CA ILE A 322 36.26 -29.48 22.02
C ILE A 322 36.59 -28.06 21.57
N GLY A 323 37.80 -27.56 21.87
CA GLY A 323 38.26 -26.25 21.43
C GLY A 323 38.22 -26.11 19.91
N ALA A 324 38.67 -27.13 19.17
CA ALA A 324 38.60 -27.17 17.71
C ALA A 324 37.15 -27.18 17.19
N VAL A 325 36.26 -27.96 17.82
CA VAL A 325 34.83 -27.99 17.45
C VAL A 325 34.18 -26.62 17.63
N ILE A 326 34.44 -25.95 18.75
CA ILE A 326 33.92 -24.60 19.03
C ILE A 326 34.45 -23.60 18.01
N LEU A 327 35.76 -23.63 17.72
CA LEU A 327 36.40 -22.74 16.74
C LEU A 327 35.78 -22.92 15.35
N PHE A 328 35.64 -24.15 14.87
CA PHE A 328 35.02 -24.41 13.56
C PHE A 328 33.52 -24.09 13.55
N ALA A 329 32.82 -24.25 14.67
CA ALA A 329 31.43 -23.83 14.80
C ALA A 329 31.28 -22.31 14.61
N PHE A 330 32.16 -21.51 15.22
CA PHE A 330 32.17 -20.06 15.02
C PHE A 330 32.48 -19.69 13.57
N ILE A 331 33.53 -20.26 12.97
CA ILE A 331 33.89 -19.98 11.57
C ILE A 331 32.72 -20.30 10.63
N ARG A 332 32.04 -21.44 10.86
CA ARG A 332 30.84 -21.84 10.10
C ARG A 332 29.69 -20.84 10.27
N ALA A 333 29.39 -20.44 11.51
CA ALA A 333 28.31 -19.50 11.80
C ALA A 333 28.55 -18.13 11.16
N PHE A 334 29.75 -17.57 11.30
CA PHE A 334 30.10 -16.29 10.69
C PHE A 334 30.10 -16.35 9.16
N SER A 335 30.66 -17.40 8.58
CA SER A 335 30.66 -17.60 7.12
C SER A 335 29.22 -17.70 6.58
N PHE A 336 28.36 -18.45 7.28
CA PHE A 336 26.95 -18.59 6.93
C PHE A 336 26.23 -17.23 6.94
N SER A 337 26.29 -16.51 8.05
CA SER A 337 25.62 -15.21 8.18
C SER A 337 26.12 -14.19 7.15
N TYR A 338 27.44 -14.13 6.91
CA TYR A 338 28.01 -13.20 5.93
C TYR A 338 27.49 -13.46 4.51
N ILE A 339 27.48 -14.72 4.07
CA ILE A 339 27.10 -15.08 2.70
C ILE A 339 25.61 -14.82 2.46
N PHE A 340 24.75 -15.19 3.41
CA PHE A 340 23.32 -15.00 3.27
C PHE A 340 22.91 -13.53 3.28
N ILE A 341 23.50 -12.69 4.15
CA ILE A 341 23.28 -11.23 4.11
C ILE A 341 23.66 -10.67 2.74
N LYS A 342 24.77 -11.13 2.13
CA LYS A 342 25.19 -10.69 0.79
C LYS A 342 24.22 -11.15 -0.31
N ILE A 343 23.69 -12.38 -0.23
CA ILE A 343 22.68 -12.89 -1.17
C ILE A 343 21.42 -12.03 -1.09
N CYS A 344 20.88 -11.85 0.12
CA CYS A 344 19.67 -11.06 0.38
C CYS A 344 19.81 -9.62 -0.12
N THR A 345 20.90 -8.94 0.24
CA THR A 345 21.18 -7.57 -0.22
C THR A 345 21.20 -7.47 -1.74
N LYS A 346 21.79 -8.46 -2.43
CA LYS A 346 21.87 -8.46 -3.89
C LYS A 346 20.52 -8.70 -4.55
N ILE A 347 19.70 -9.60 -3.99
CA ILE A 347 18.33 -9.85 -4.48
C ILE A 347 17.46 -8.61 -4.27
N HIS A 348 17.53 -7.99 -3.08
CA HIS A 348 16.83 -6.75 -2.78
C HIS A 348 17.22 -5.60 -3.74
N ASN A 349 18.52 -5.36 -3.92
CA ASN A 349 19.01 -4.34 -4.85
C ASN A 349 18.59 -4.62 -6.30
N HIS A 350 18.59 -5.89 -6.70
CA HIS A 350 18.13 -6.27 -8.03
C HIS A 350 16.64 -5.99 -8.21
N MET A 351 15.81 -6.36 -7.23
CA MET A 351 14.36 -6.09 -7.28
C MET A 351 14.06 -4.58 -7.31
N ILE A 352 14.78 -3.79 -6.52
CA ILE A 352 14.71 -2.32 -6.56
C ILE A 352 15.06 -1.80 -7.95
N SER A 353 16.18 -2.25 -8.51
CA SER A 353 16.63 -1.79 -9.83
C SER A 353 15.60 -2.08 -10.91
N LEU A 354 14.99 -3.28 -10.89
CA LEU A 354 13.97 -3.68 -11.85
C LEU A 354 12.74 -2.77 -11.79
N ILE A 355 12.31 -2.40 -10.60
CA ILE A 355 11.19 -1.48 -10.42
C ILE A 355 11.56 -0.10 -10.95
N PHE A 356 12.69 0.48 -10.54
CA PHE A 356 13.08 1.79 -11.06
C PHE A 356 13.25 1.84 -12.58
N THR A 357 13.63 0.72 -13.20
CA THR A 357 13.72 0.61 -14.67
C THR A 357 12.41 0.20 -15.36
N ALA A 358 11.36 -0.10 -14.61
CA ALA A 358 10.08 -0.53 -15.17
C ALA A 358 9.41 0.61 -15.93
N ARG A 359 8.72 0.27 -17.03
CA ARG A 359 7.94 1.24 -17.81
C ARG A 359 6.79 1.79 -16.97
N PHE A 360 6.40 3.03 -17.24
CA PHE A 360 5.28 3.70 -16.57
C PHE A 360 3.99 2.87 -16.60
N TYR A 361 3.71 2.19 -17.72
CA TYR A 361 2.59 1.25 -17.87
C TYR A 361 2.50 0.19 -16.75
N TYR A 362 3.62 -0.34 -16.28
CA TYR A 362 3.63 -1.31 -15.19
C TYR A 362 3.09 -0.70 -13.89
N TYR A 363 3.37 0.58 -13.63
CA TYR A 363 2.94 1.26 -12.41
C TYR A 363 1.46 1.62 -12.39
N GLU A 364 0.86 1.88 -13.55
CA GLU A 364 -0.57 2.19 -13.65
C GLU A 364 -1.43 0.95 -13.45
N ASN A 365 -0.95 -0.19 -13.95
CA ASN A 365 -1.68 -1.46 -13.89
C ASN A 365 -1.35 -2.30 -12.66
N ALA A 366 -0.11 -2.24 -12.17
CA ALA A 366 0.26 -2.97 -10.97
C ALA A 366 -0.40 -2.35 -9.73
N LYS A 367 -1.11 -3.19 -8.97
CA LYS A 367 -1.62 -2.77 -7.66
C LYS A 367 -0.44 -2.44 -6.76
N ILE A 368 -0.37 -1.19 -6.28
CA ILE A 368 0.71 -0.75 -5.38
C ILE A 368 0.86 -1.70 -4.17
N GLY A 369 -0.26 -2.24 -3.69
CA GLY A 369 -0.28 -3.23 -2.60
C GLY A 369 0.43 -4.54 -2.94
N ASN A 370 0.37 -5.01 -4.19
CA ASN A 370 1.07 -6.22 -4.62
C ASN A 370 2.58 -6.00 -4.66
N ILE A 371 3.03 -4.84 -5.15
CA ILE A 371 4.44 -4.47 -5.14
C ILE A 371 4.95 -4.39 -3.70
N ILE A 372 4.20 -3.69 -2.83
CA ILE A 372 4.54 -3.58 -1.40
C ILE A 372 4.57 -4.96 -0.75
N ASN A 373 3.63 -5.85 -1.04
CA ASN A 373 3.60 -7.20 -0.47
C ASN A 373 4.83 -8.03 -0.87
N LYS A 374 5.30 -7.91 -2.11
CA LYS A 374 6.55 -8.54 -2.57
C LYS A 374 7.77 -7.99 -1.83
N PHE A 375 7.79 -6.69 -1.54
CA PHE A 375 8.88 -6.03 -0.79
C PHE A 375 8.88 -6.35 0.70
N LEU A 376 7.72 -6.61 1.29
CA LEU A 376 7.60 -6.85 2.72
C LEU A 376 7.60 -8.36 3.01
N THR A 377 6.57 -9.06 2.56
CA THR A 377 6.31 -10.45 2.94
C THR A 377 7.26 -11.42 2.25
N ASP A 378 7.43 -11.29 0.93
CA ASP A 378 8.30 -12.21 0.19
C ASP A 378 9.79 -11.94 0.50
N MET A 379 10.17 -10.68 0.68
CA MET A 379 11.52 -10.34 1.12
C MET A 379 11.80 -10.86 2.53
N TYR A 380 10.85 -10.75 3.45
CA TYR A 380 10.98 -11.34 4.79
C TYR A 380 11.22 -12.87 4.73
N ALA A 381 10.49 -13.57 3.86
CA ALA A 381 10.72 -14.99 3.64
C ALA A 381 12.14 -15.28 3.12
N ILE A 382 12.62 -14.45 2.20
CA ILE A 382 13.98 -14.54 1.62
C ILE A 382 15.07 -14.23 2.65
N ASP A 383 14.82 -13.30 3.56
CA ASP A 383 15.81 -12.80 4.52
C ASP A 383 15.91 -13.64 5.80
N GLU A 384 14.80 -14.19 6.28
CA GLU A 384 14.80 -14.97 7.53
C GLU A 384 14.49 -16.46 7.31
N THR A 385 13.37 -16.76 6.64
CA THR A 385 12.86 -18.14 6.62
C THR A 385 13.71 -19.08 5.78
N ILE A 386 14.15 -18.65 4.59
CA ILE A 386 14.98 -19.45 3.69
C ILE A 386 16.36 -19.70 4.30
N PRO A 387 17.11 -18.69 4.79
CA PRO A 387 18.42 -18.91 5.40
C PRO A 387 18.33 -19.82 6.63
N PHE A 388 17.34 -19.60 7.50
CA PHE A 388 17.13 -20.46 8.67
C PHE A 388 16.89 -21.92 8.28
N THR A 389 16.00 -22.16 7.32
CA THR A 389 15.65 -23.51 6.86
C THR A 389 16.84 -24.19 6.16
N ILE A 390 17.58 -23.46 5.33
CA ILE A 390 18.78 -23.99 4.65
C ILE A 390 19.87 -24.34 5.67
N ASN A 391 20.09 -23.51 6.71
CA ASN A 391 21.06 -23.81 7.77
C ASN A 391 20.75 -25.14 8.47
N ILE A 392 19.49 -25.33 8.87
CA ILE A 392 19.04 -26.57 9.52
C ILE A 392 19.20 -27.76 8.57
N PHE A 393 18.74 -27.62 7.32
CA PHE A 393 18.81 -28.69 6.33
C PHE A 393 20.26 -29.14 6.06
N ILE A 394 21.16 -28.17 5.81
CA ILE A 394 22.59 -28.45 5.58
C ILE A 394 23.21 -29.10 6.83
N SER A 395 22.92 -28.58 8.02
CA SER A 395 23.43 -29.13 9.27
C SER A 395 23.00 -30.59 9.47
N LEU A 396 21.73 -30.91 9.20
CA LEU A 396 21.20 -32.27 9.32
C LEU A 396 21.79 -33.20 8.26
N PHE A 397 21.91 -32.74 7.01
CA PHE A 397 22.47 -33.52 5.91
C PHE A 397 23.91 -33.96 6.17
N PHE A 398 24.78 -33.03 6.57
CA PHE A 398 26.18 -33.37 6.87
C PHE A 398 26.34 -34.14 8.18
N ASN A 399 25.50 -33.89 9.19
CA ASN A 399 25.50 -34.70 10.41
C ASN A 399 25.11 -36.15 10.12
N LEU A 400 24.11 -36.38 9.24
CA LEU A 400 23.73 -37.71 8.77
C LEU A 400 24.89 -38.41 8.05
N LEU A 401 25.57 -37.70 7.13
CA LEU A 401 26.75 -38.23 6.45
C LEU A 401 27.87 -38.59 7.42
N GLY A 402 28.13 -37.76 8.42
CA GLY A 402 29.12 -38.02 9.47
C GLY A 402 28.80 -39.26 10.30
N ILE A 403 27.54 -39.44 10.71
CA ILE A 403 27.10 -40.63 11.45
C ILE A 403 27.25 -41.90 10.59
N ILE A 404 26.85 -41.85 9.31
CA ILE A 404 27.02 -42.99 8.40
C ILE A 404 28.51 -43.35 8.28
N ALA A 405 29.39 -42.37 8.13
CA ALA A 405 30.83 -42.61 8.06
C ALA A 405 31.38 -43.24 9.35
N LEU A 406 30.91 -42.81 10.51
CA LEU A 406 31.29 -43.39 11.80
C LEU A 406 30.81 -44.84 11.96
N ILE A 407 29.60 -45.15 11.49
CA ILE A 407 29.07 -46.53 11.46
C ILE A 407 29.91 -47.41 10.54
N CYS A 408 30.36 -46.91 9.38
CA CYS A 408 31.23 -47.66 8.47
C CYS A 408 32.51 -48.14 9.17
N VAL A 409 33.10 -47.29 10.01
CA VAL A 409 34.36 -47.59 10.73
C VAL A 409 34.11 -48.48 11.95
N SER A 410 33.07 -48.19 12.73
CA SER A 410 32.82 -48.87 14.01
C SER A 410 32.12 -50.23 13.85
N ALA A 411 31.14 -50.33 12.95
CA ALA A 411 30.29 -51.51 12.83
C ALA A 411 29.73 -51.68 11.40
N PRO A 412 30.56 -52.12 10.43
CA PRO A 412 30.21 -52.14 9.01
C PRO A 412 29.01 -53.04 8.66
N ILE A 413 28.70 -54.05 9.50
CA ILE A 413 27.54 -54.93 9.34
C ILE A 413 26.20 -54.16 9.37
N PHE A 414 26.13 -53.04 10.09
CA PHE A 414 24.91 -52.22 10.12
C PHE A 414 24.61 -51.51 8.79
N LEU A 415 25.57 -51.41 7.87
CA LEU A 415 25.34 -50.84 6.54
C LEU A 415 24.35 -51.67 5.72
N CYS A 416 24.21 -52.98 5.99
CA CYS A 416 23.24 -53.84 5.33
C CYS A 416 21.78 -53.44 5.60
N ILE A 417 21.52 -52.69 6.69
CA ILE A 417 20.17 -52.25 7.07
C ILE A 417 19.75 -50.98 6.30
N ILE A 418 20.69 -50.10 5.98
CA ILE A 418 20.45 -48.83 5.27
C ILE A 418 19.69 -49.00 3.94
N PRO A 419 20.06 -49.91 3.02
CA PRO A 419 19.37 -50.06 1.74
C PRO A 419 17.91 -50.55 1.88
N ILE A 420 17.58 -51.23 2.99
CA ILE A 420 16.19 -51.64 3.29
C ILE A 420 15.38 -50.43 3.78
N LEU A 421 16.00 -49.52 4.53
CA LEU A 421 15.33 -48.38 5.16
C LEU A 421 15.11 -47.19 4.20
N ILE A 422 16.01 -46.97 3.23
CA ILE A 422 15.94 -45.83 2.28
C ILE A 422 14.62 -45.80 1.47
N PRO A 423 14.17 -46.89 0.81
CA PRO A 423 12.92 -46.88 0.04
C PRO A 423 11.70 -46.52 0.90
N PHE A 424 11.66 -47.02 2.14
CA PHE A 424 10.60 -46.72 3.09
C PHE A 424 10.61 -45.23 3.49
N LEU A 425 11.78 -44.65 3.74
CA LEU A 425 11.91 -43.21 4.02
C LEU A 425 11.52 -42.34 2.82
N ILE A 426 11.89 -42.74 1.60
CA ILE A 426 11.52 -42.03 0.37
C ILE A 426 9.99 -42.08 0.18
N TYR A 427 9.37 -43.22 0.45
CA TYR A 427 7.91 -43.36 0.41
C TYR A 427 7.23 -42.41 1.42
N LEU A 428 7.67 -42.42 2.68
CA LEU A 428 7.15 -41.52 3.72
C LEU A 428 7.35 -40.05 3.33
N GLN A 429 8.53 -39.67 2.81
CA GLN A 429 8.81 -38.32 2.35
C GLN A 429 7.85 -37.91 1.22
N HIS A 430 7.56 -38.80 0.27
CA HIS A 430 6.62 -38.53 -0.81
C HIS A 430 5.18 -38.35 -0.33
N VAL A 431 4.72 -39.18 0.60
CA VAL A 431 3.38 -39.06 1.21
C VAL A 431 3.27 -37.75 1.96
N TYR A 432 4.24 -37.44 2.83
CA TYR A 432 4.24 -36.21 3.62
C TYR A 432 4.23 -34.95 2.75
N ARG A 433 5.05 -34.92 1.68
CA ARG A 433 5.08 -33.79 0.73
C ARG A 433 3.79 -33.61 -0.06
N ARG A 434 2.98 -34.67 -0.23
CA ARG A 434 1.67 -34.59 -0.87
C ARG A 434 0.59 -34.06 0.09
N THR A 435 0.69 -34.37 1.38
CA THR A 435 -0.28 -33.92 2.40
C THR A 435 -0.08 -32.47 2.84
N THR A 436 1.11 -31.90 2.64
CA THR A 436 1.43 -30.49 2.94
C THR A 436 1.14 -29.53 1.78
N LYS A 437 0.59 -30.01 0.67
CA LYS A 437 0.03 -29.17 -0.40
C LYS A 437 -1.44 -28.91 -0.11
#